data_AF-A0A5B6UP41-F1
#
_entry.id   AF-A0A5B6UP41-F1
#
_cell.length_a   1.000
_cell.length_b   1.000
_cell.length_c   1.000
_cell.angle_alpha   90.00
_cell.angle_beta   90.00
_cell.angle_gamma   90.00
#
_symmetry.space_group_name_H-M   'P 1'
#
loop_
_entity.id
_entity.type
_entity.pdbx_description
1 polymer ?
#
loop_
_entity_poly.entity_id
_entity_poly.type
_entity_poly.pdbx_seq_one_letter_code
_entity_poly.pdbx_strand_id
1 'polypeptide(L)' 'MPEKLPKRLPPKREVDHRIELITNAQPPTRAPCQMLPSKLEKWQGQLKELLDIDFIRPSKAPFGAPVLFQRKHD' A
#
# COMPACT_ATOMS: atom_id res chain seq x y z
N MET A 1 -8.46 11.05 -9.87
CA MET A 1 -8.18 9.71 -9.28
C MET A 1 -8.89 8.72 -10.17
N PRO A 2 -8.25 7.64 -10.64
CA PRO A 2 -8.93 6.70 -11.53
C PRO A 2 -10.18 6.16 -10.84
N GLU A 3 -11.32 6.17 -11.56
CA GLU A 3 -12.61 5.75 -11.00
C GLU A 3 -12.67 4.25 -10.68
N LYS A 4 -11.78 3.45 -11.27
CA LYS A 4 -11.75 2.00 -11.13
C LYS A 4 -10.30 1.51 -11.05
N LEU A 5 -10.02 0.68 -10.05
CA LEU A 5 -8.76 -0.05 -9.94
C LEU A 5 -8.77 -1.28 -10.86
N PRO A 6 -7.61 -1.72 -11.40
CA PRO A 6 -7.53 -2.98 -12.13
C PRO A 6 -7.89 -4.14 -11.20
N LYS A 7 -8.76 -5.04 -11.66
CA LYS A 7 -9.36 -6.11 -10.83
C LYS A 7 -8.48 -7.35 -10.64
N ARG A 8 -7.31 -7.43 -11.30
CA ARG A 8 -6.44 -8.61 -11.29
C ARG A 8 -4.98 -8.20 -11.18
N LEU A 9 -4.21 -8.97 -10.42
CA LEU A 9 -2.77 -8.85 -10.38
C LEU A 9 -2.18 -9.19 -11.76
N PRO A 10 -1.01 -8.62 -12.11
CA PRO A 10 -0.28 -9.06 -13.28
C PRO A 10 -0.03 -10.57 -13.24
N PRO A 11 0.02 -11.25 -14.39
CA PRO A 11 0.39 -12.66 -14.44
C PRO A 11 1.76 -12.88 -13.80
N LYS A 12 1.95 -14.05 -13.18
CA LYS A 12 3.25 -14.42 -12.61
C LYS A 12 4.31 -14.38 -13.70
N ARG A 13 5.43 -13.71 -13.42
CA ARG A 13 6.59 -13.65 -14.31
C ARG A 13 7.53 -14.83 -14.01
N GLU A 14 8.42 -15.14 -14.94
CA GLU A 14 9.44 -16.19 -14.75
C GLU A 14 10.46 -15.83 -13.66
N VAL A 15 10.71 -14.54 -13.47
CA VAL A 15 11.69 -14.02 -12.50
C VAL A 15 10.97 -13.43 -11.30
N ASP A 16 11.25 -13.98 -10.12
CA ASP A 16 10.85 -13.41 -8.83
C ASP A 16 11.94 -12.45 -8.34
N HIS A 17 11.61 -11.16 -8.25
CA HIS A 17 12.54 -10.15 -7.74
C HIS A 17 12.60 -10.20 -6.21
N ARG A 18 13.82 -10.11 -5.65
CA ARG A 18 14.06 -9.96 -4.22
C ARG A 18 14.72 -8.62 -3.94
N ILE A 19 14.30 -7.97 -2.85
CA ILE A 19 15.00 -6.81 -2.29
C ILE A 19 15.92 -7.33 -1.18
N GLU A 20 17.22 -7.14 -1.34
CA GLU A 20 18.21 -7.47 -0.31
C GLU A 20 18.26 -6.37 0.74
N LEU A 21 18.30 -6.77 2.01
CA LEU A 21 18.42 -5.85 3.14
C LEU A 21 19.87 -5.87 3.64
N ILE A 22 20.37 -4.70 4.03
CA ILE A 22 21.67 -4.61 4.71
C ILE A 22 21.54 -5.32 6.07
N THR A 23 22.49 -6.21 6.37
CA THR A 23 22.54 -6.94 7.63
C THR A 23 22.52 -5.96 8.82
N ASN A 24 21.66 -6.22 9.82
CA ASN A 24 21.44 -5.39 11.00
C ASN A 24 20.87 -3.98 10.74
N ALA A 25 20.36 -3.69 9.54
CA ALA A 25 19.66 -2.44 9.31
C ALA A 25 18.36 -2.37 10.13
N GLN A 26 18.19 -1.27 10.86
CA GLN A 26 16.95 -0.95 11.55
C GLN A 26 15.85 -0.70 10.50
N PRO A 27 14.70 -1.38 10.59
CA PRO A 27 13.63 -1.20 9.62
C PRO A 27 13.03 0.21 9.78
N PRO A 28 12.85 0.97 8.69
CA PRO A 28 12.19 2.26 8.77
C PRO A 28 10.75 2.07 9.23
N THR A 29 10.43 2.68 10.37
CA THR A 29 9.06 2.79 10.87
C THR A 29 8.80 4.25 11.19
N ARG A 30 7.85 4.86 10.46
CA ARG A 30 7.39 6.22 10.75
C ARG A 30 5.94 6.19 11.18
N ALA A 31 5.58 7.09 12.10
CA ALA A 31 4.20 7.26 12.51
C ALA A 31 3.29 7.59 11.30
N PRO A 32 2.04 7.11 11.29
CA PRO A 32 1.08 7.47 10.26
C PRO A 32 0.92 9.00 10.14
N CYS A 33 0.81 9.51 8.92
CA CYS A 33 0.52 10.92 8.69
C CYS A 33 -0.90 11.24 9.16
N GLN A 34 -1.08 12.38 9.84
CA GLN A 34 -2.42 12.84 10.19
C GLN A 34 -3.23 13.13 8.91
N MET A 35 -4.42 12.55 8.81
CA MET A 35 -5.34 12.75 7.69
C MET A 35 -6.61 13.45 8.16
N LEU A 36 -7.14 14.33 7.31
CA LEU A 36 -8.48 14.88 7.48
C LEU A 36 -9.52 13.74 7.48
N PRO A 37 -10.62 13.85 8.26
CA PRO A 37 -11.65 12.80 8.33
C PRO A 37 -12.16 12.33 6.96
N SER A 38 -12.38 13.26 6.03
CA SER A 38 -12.82 12.95 4.67
C SER A 38 -11.80 12.18 3.83
N LYS A 39 -10.51 12.37 4.08
CA LYS A 39 -9.44 11.57 3.45
C LYS A 39 -9.37 10.17 4.08
N LEU A 40 -9.63 10.06 5.39
CA LEU A 40 -9.60 8.79 6.11
C LEU A 40 -10.74 7.86 5.66
N GLU A 41 -11.96 8.36 5.52
CA GLU A 41 -13.09 7.56 5.03
C GLU A 41 -12.82 7.00 3.62
N LYS A 42 -12.30 7.84 2.73
CA LYS A 42 -11.88 7.42 1.40
C LYS A 42 -10.76 6.39 1.45
N TRP A 43 -9.78 6.57 2.33
CA TRP A 43 -8.71 5.60 2.56
C TRP A 43 -9.28 4.23 2.92
N GLN A 44 -10.23 4.19 3.86
CA GLN A 44 -10.80 2.94 4.37
C GLN A 44 -11.58 2.20 3.29
N GLY A 45 -12.34 2.93 2.47
CA GLY A 45 -13.05 2.36 1.32
C GLY A 45 -12.09 1.71 0.31
N GLN A 46 -11.00 2.41 -0.05
CA GLN A 46 -10.00 1.86 -0.98
C GLN A 46 -9.23 0.68 -0.40
N LEU A 47 -8.90 0.73 0.90
CA LEU A 47 -8.22 -0.39 1.56
C LEU A 47 -9.09 -1.65 1.53
N LYS A 48 -10.39 -1.49 1.79
CA LYS A 48 -11.35 -2.60 1.73
C LYS A 48 -11.41 -3.21 0.33
N GLU A 49 -11.53 -2.38 -0.70
CA GLU A 49 -11.51 -2.86 -2.09
C GLU A 49 -10.22 -3.63 -2.42
N LEU A 50 -9.06 -3.14 -1.98
CA LEU A 50 -7.77 -3.82 -2.18
C LEU A 50 -7.64 -5.14 -1.41
N LEU A 51 -8.23 -5.24 -0.22
CA LEU A 51 -8.31 -6.47 0.56
C LEU A 51 -9.25 -7.48 -0.11
N ASP A 52 -10.41 -7.04 -0.59
CA ASP A 52 -11.43 -7.89 -1.22
C ASP A 52 -10.93 -8.53 -2.53
N ILE A 53 -9.99 -7.87 -3.24
CA ILE A 53 -9.35 -8.40 -4.46
C ILE A 53 -8.01 -9.11 -4.19
N ASP A 54 -7.65 -9.37 -2.93
CA ASP A 54 -6.40 -10.01 -2.51
C ASP A 54 -5.10 -9.31 -2.97
N PHE A 55 -5.17 -8.02 -3.29
CA PHE A 55 -3.98 -7.25 -3.68
C PHE A 55 -3.07 -6.95 -2.48
N ILE A 56 -3.67 -6.82 -1.29
CA ILE A 56 -2.96 -6.60 -0.02
C ILE A 56 -3.45 -7.55 1.06
N ARG A 57 -2.69 -7.70 2.14
CA ARG A 57 -3.07 -8.49 3.31
C ARG A 57 -2.54 -7.88 4.60
N PRO A 58 -3.17 -8.14 5.76
CA PRO A 58 -2.60 -7.79 7.05
C PRO A 58 -1.19 -8.37 7.24
N SER A 59 -0.30 -7.62 7.88
CA SER A 59 1.09 -8.00 8.08
C SER A 59 1.56 -7.59 9.48
N LYS A 60 2.50 -8.36 10.05
CA LYS A 60 3.22 -8.05 11.29
C LYS A 60 4.68 -7.65 11.02
N ALA A 61 4.96 -7.12 9.82
CA ALA A 61 6.30 -6.71 9.43
C ALA A 61 6.80 -5.56 10.33
N PRO A 62 8.10 -5.53 10.66
CA PRO A 62 8.69 -4.44 11.43
C PRO A 62 8.91 -3.16 10.60
N PHE A 63 8.45 -3.14 9.33
CA PHE A 63 8.57 -2.01 8.40
C PHE A 63 7.26 -1.22 8.37
N GLY A 64 7.35 0.11 8.37
CA GLY A 64 6.19 0.98 8.30
C GLY A 64 6.48 2.27 7.53
N ALA A 65 5.64 2.58 6.55
CA ALA A 65 5.71 3.82 5.77
C ALA A 65 4.37 4.59 5.85
N PRO A 66 4.40 5.94 5.91
CA PRO A 66 3.18 6.73 5.89
C PRO A 66 2.56 6.70 4.50
N VAL A 67 1.24 6.55 4.43
CA VAL A 67 0.46 6.65 3.18
C VAL A 67 0.02 8.10 3.00
N LEU A 68 0.04 8.60 1.77
CA LEU A 68 -0.40 9.96 1.42
C LEU A 68 -1.45 9.91 0.31
N PHE A 69 -2.46 10.78 0.43
CA PHE A 69 -3.44 11.01 -0.64
C PHE A 69 -3.04 12.20 -1.48
N GLN A 70 -2.79 11.95 -2.76
CA GLN A 70 -2.57 12.98 -3.75
C GLN A 70 -3.65 12.87 -4.83
N ARG A 71 -4.10 14.01 -5.38
CA ARG A 71 -4.94 14.00 -6.59
C ARG A 71 -4.01 13.78 -7.78
N LYS A 72 -4.31 12.75 -8.59
CA LYS A 72 -3.65 12.52 -9.87
C LYS A 72 -4.01 13.71 -10.76
N HIS A 73 -3.01 14.35 -11.36
CA HIS A 73 -3.23 15.29 -12.45
C HIS A 73 -3.59 14.46 -13.69
N ASP A 74 -4.71 14.79 -14.31
CA ASP A 74 -5.10 14.23 -15.60
C ASP A 74 -4.65 15.15 -16.73
#